data_AF-A0A7D9L6L2-F1
#
_entry.id   AF-A0A7D9L6L2-F1
#
_cell.length_a   1.000
_cell.length_b   1.000
_cell.length_c   1.000
_cell.angle_alpha   90.00
_cell.angle_beta   90.00
_cell.angle_gamma   90.00
#
_symmetry.space_group_name_H-M   'P 1'
#
loop_
_entity.id
_entity.type
_entity.pdbx_description
1 polymer ?
#
loop_
_entity_poly.entity_id
_entity_poly.type
_entity_poly.pdbx_seq_one_letter_code
_entity_poly.pdbx_strand_id
1 'polypeptide(L)'
;MAEYAENVYAKHITKDNLDESYVYFDAVGGNVSTLIDNLDGFSDGVTFTTSAVQTPTDLYQYTSEILNSIAWTDKLDKKFKENFGNKSIKAWQYIGLSNGVYRFYP
;
A
#
# COMPACT_ATOMS: atom_id res chain seq x y z
N MET A 1 10.81 -0.07 -9.92
CA MET A 1 9.91 -0.43 -8.80
C MET A 1 10.39 -1.70 -8.12
N ALA A 2 10.52 -2.81 -8.85
CA ALA A 2 11.01 -4.10 -8.34
C ALA A 2 12.33 -4.00 -7.55
N GLU A 3 13.39 -3.46 -8.17
CA GLU A 3 14.69 -3.29 -7.49
C GLU A 3 14.62 -2.45 -6.21
N TYR A 4 13.78 -1.41 -6.19
CA TYR A 4 13.57 -0.61 -4.98
C TYR A 4 12.86 -1.42 -3.89
N ALA A 5 11.85 -2.22 -4.25
CA ALA A 5 11.14 -3.08 -3.32
C ALA A 5 12.06 -4.16 -2.72
N GLU A 6 12.91 -4.79 -3.53
CA GLU A 6 13.91 -5.76 -3.05
C GLU A 6 14.88 -5.13 -2.05
N ASN A 7 15.41 -3.95 -2.36
CA ASN A 7 16.31 -3.22 -1.47
C ASN A 7 15.66 -2.81 -0.14
N VAL A 8 14.36 -2.45 -0.18
CA VAL A 8 13.59 -2.12 1.02
C VAL A 8 13.34 -3.36 1.86
N TYR A 9 12.95 -4.47 1.23
CA TYR A 9 12.67 -5.74 1.90
C TYR A 9 13.94 -6.31 2.55
N ALA A 10 15.09 -6.28 1.85
CA ALA A 10 16.37 -6.75 2.38
C ALA A 10 16.83 -5.99 3.65
N LYS A 11 16.38 -4.75 3.84
CA LYS A 11 16.67 -3.92 5.02
C LYS A 11 15.57 -3.97 6.08
N HIS A 12 14.49 -4.71 5.83
CA HIS A 12 13.38 -4.84 6.76
C HIS A 12 13.77 -5.77 7.90
N ILE A 13 13.37 -5.40 9.12
CA ILE A 13 13.52 -6.22 10.31
C ILE A 13 12.12 -6.62 10.74
N THR A 14 11.89 -7.93 10.84
CA THR A 14 10.62 -8.47 11.33
C THR A 14 10.36 -8.00 12.75
N LYS A 15 9.17 -7.47 12.98
CA LYS A 15 8.69 -7.00 14.28
C LYS A 15 7.62 -7.95 14.80
N ASP A 16 7.83 -8.49 15.98
CA ASP A 16 6.86 -9.41 16.62
C ASP A 16 5.80 -8.68 17.45
N ASN A 17 6.01 -7.37 17.70
CA ASN A 17 5.12 -6.53 18.51
C ASN A 17 4.13 -5.70 17.68
N LEU A 18 3.89 -6.08 16.43
CA LEU A 18 2.84 -5.47 15.62
C LEU A 18 1.50 -6.13 15.96
N ASP A 19 0.49 -5.31 16.20
CA ASP A 19 -0.85 -5.74 16.58
C ASP A 19 -1.92 -4.86 15.88
N GLU A 20 -3.15 -4.95 16.35
CA GLU A 20 -4.31 -4.20 15.83
C GLU A 20 -4.14 -2.67 15.89
N SER A 21 -3.18 -2.15 16.68
CA SER A 21 -2.88 -0.72 16.73
C SER A 21 -2.11 -0.21 15.50
N TYR A 22 -1.61 -1.10 14.64
CA TYR A 22 -0.89 -0.69 13.43
C TYR A 22 -1.84 -0.05 12.41
N VAL A 23 -1.63 1.24 12.14
CA VAL A 23 -2.49 2.04 11.27
C VAL A 23 -2.02 1.96 9.82
N TYR A 24 -2.94 1.61 8.92
CA TYR A 24 -2.75 1.67 7.47
C TYR A 24 -4.10 1.99 6.80
N PHE A 25 -4.07 2.39 5.53
CA PHE A 25 -5.30 2.62 4.76
C PHE A 25 -5.78 1.31 4.14
N ASP A 26 -6.79 0.69 4.78
CA ASP A 26 -7.45 -0.50 4.26
C ASP A 26 -8.33 -0.14 3.06
N ALA A 27 -8.16 -0.84 1.94
CA ALA A 27 -8.95 -0.64 0.73
C ALA A 27 -10.43 -1.00 0.89
N VAL A 28 -10.77 -1.92 1.81
CA VAL A 28 -12.14 -2.42 1.99
C VAL A 28 -12.86 -1.67 3.11
N GLY A 29 -12.20 -1.46 4.24
CA GLY A 29 -12.75 -0.80 5.43
C GLY A 29 -12.26 0.63 5.67
N GLY A 30 -11.45 1.20 4.77
CA GLY A 30 -10.80 2.50 4.95
C GLY A 30 -11.74 3.69 5.00
N ASN A 31 -11.25 4.79 5.58
CA ASN A 31 -12.03 6.01 5.72
C ASN A 31 -12.12 6.77 4.39
N VAL A 32 -13.29 6.65 3.75
CA VAL A 32 -13.68 7.28 2.47
C VAL A 32 -13.50 8.81 2.46
N SER A 33 -13.46 9.48 3.61
CA SER A 33 -13.29 10.94 3.70
C SER A 33 -11.96 11.49 3.17
N THR A 34 -10.96 10.62 2.95
CA THR A 34 -9.66 10.99 2.39
C THR A 34 -9.58 10.83 0.86
N LEU A 35 -10.65 10.32 0.25
CA LEU A 35 -10.78 10.15 -1.19
C LEU A 35 -11.25 11.46 -1.82
N ILE A 36 -10.72 11.75 -3.00
CA ILE A 36 -11.10 12.89 -3.81
C ILE A 36 -11.67 12.33 -5.11
N ASP A 37 -12.94 12.63 -5.36
CA ASP A 37 -13.65 12.20 -6.57
C ASP A 37 -13.19 12.98 -7.81
N ASN A 38 -13.28 12.33 -8.98
CA ASN A 38 -13.03 12.93 -10.30
C ASN A 38 -11.62 13.56 -10.44
N LEU A 39 -10.60 12.90 -9.90
CA LEU A 39 -9.21 13.27 -10.12
C LEU A 39 -8.73 12.85 -11.50
N ASP A 40 -7.94 13.70 -12.17
CA ASP A 40 -7.47 13.53 -13.55
C ASP A 40 -6.99 12.09 -13.85
N GLY A 41 -7.79 11.37 -14.64
CA GLY A 41 -7.50 10.00 -15.08
C GLY A 41 -8.13 8.87 -14.27
N PHE A 42 -8.92 9.17 -13.23
CA PHE A 42 -9.61 8.17 -12.40
C PHE A 42 -11.11 8.48 -12.29
N SER A 43 -11.94 7.47 -12.54
CA SER A 43 -13.40 7.56 -12.39
C SER A 43 -13.85 7.42 -10.93
N ASP A 44 -13.05 6.72 -10.12
CA ASP A 44 -13.33 6.48 -8.71
C ASP A 44 -12.63 7.52 -7.82
N GLY A 45 -13.13 7.69 -6.60
CA GLY A 45 -12.48 8.50 -5.59
C GLY A 45 -11.12 7.91 -5.22
N VAL A 46 -10.04 8.68 -5.41
CA VAL A 46 -8.66 8.25 -5.14
C VAL A 46 -7.97 9.19 -4.17
N THR A 47 -6.89 8.73 -3.54
CA THR A 47 -6.07 9.57 -2.66
C THR A 47 -4.61 9.57 -3.10
N PHE A 48 -4.02 10.76 -3.22
CA PHE A 48 -2.59 10.89 -3.55
C PHE A 48 -1.69 10.95 -2.33
N THR A 49 -2.29 10.93 -1.13
CA THR A 49 -1.60 11.12 0.15
C THR A 49 -0.95 9.85 0.67
N THR A 50 -1.59 8.70 0.51
CA THR A 50 -1.16 7.38 0.98
C THR A 50 -1.52 6.33 -0.06
N SER A 51 -0.82 5.21 -0.07
CA SER A 51 -1.30 4.02 -0.78
C SER A 51 -2.35 3.26 0.03
N ALA A 52 -3.18 2.49 -0.67
CA ALA A 52 -4.15 1.58 -0.10
C ALA A 52 -3.63 0.15 -0.03
N VAL A 53 -4.13 -0.61 0.94
CA VAL A 53 -3.75 -2.00 1.18
C VAL A 53 -4.98 -2.88 1.21
N GLN A 54 -4.95 -3.97 0.44
CA GLN A 54 -5.91 -5.05 0.54
C GLN A 54 -5.23 -6.26 1.19
N THR A 55 -5.86 -6.78 2.25
CA THR A 55 -5.47 -8.03 2.89
C THR A 55 -6.32 -9.19 2.37
N PRO A 56 -5.80 -10.44 2.38
CA PRO A 56 -6.60 -11.61 2.08
C PRO A 56 -7.79 -11.74 3.05
N THR A 57 -8.93 -12.21 2.56
CA THR A 57 -10.15 -12.36 3.38
C THR A 57 -10.21 -13.69 4.14
N ASP A 58 -9.40 -14.66 3.73
CA ASP A 58 -9.27 -15.99 4.32
C ASP A 58 -8.24 -16.03 5.47
N LEU A 59 -7.40 -15.00 5.58
CA LEU A 59 -6.40 -14.85 6.63
C LEU A 59 -6.75 -13.71 7.59
N TYR A 60 -6.41 -13.88 8.86
CA TYR A 60 -6.55 -12.81 9.84
C TYR A 60 -5.52 -11.70 9.57
N GLN A 61 -6.02 -10.48 9.35
CA GLN A 61 -5.23 -9.33 8.89
C GLN A 61 -4.18 -8.83 9.90
N TYR A 62 -4.34 -9.13 11.18
CA TYR A 62 -3.42 -8.70 12.24
C TYR A 62 -2.39 -9.76 12.65
N THR A 63 -2.19 -10.77 11.80
CA THR A 63 -1.06 -11.70 11.97
C THR A 63 0.27 -10.96 11.79
N SER A 64 1.31 -11.36 12.54
CA SER A 64 2.62 -10.73 12.45
C SER A 64 3.18 -10.76 11.02
N GLU A 65 2.90 -11.81 10.24
CA GLU A 65 3.33 -11.92 8.84
C GLU A 65 2.70 -10.85 7.94
N ILE A 66 1.37 -10.68 8.03
CA ILE A 66 0.64 -9.68 7.25
C ILE A 66 1.05 -8.27 7.69
N LEU A 67 1.08 -7.99 9.00
CA LEU A 67 1.45 -6.66 9.50
C LEU A 67 2.89 -6.28 9.15
N ASN A 68 3.84 -7.21 9.19
CA ASN A 68 5.20 -6.94 8.71
C ASN A 68 5.22 -6.63 7.22
N SER A 69 4.41 -7.34 6.44
CA SER A 69 4.28 -7.14 5.00
C SER A 69 3.73 -5.76 4.66
N ILE A 70 2.70 -5.33 5.39
CA ILE A 70 2.17 -3.97 5.31
C ILE A 70 3.23 -2.96 5.73
N ALA A 71 3.95 -3.22 6.83
CA ALA A 71 4.91 -2.27 7.40
C ALA A 71 6.13 -2.01 6.52
N TRP A 72 6.69 -3.03 5.87
CA TRP A 72 7.82 -2.79 4.97
C TRP A 72 7.39 -2.17 3.65
N THR A 73 6.20 -2.54 3.14
CA THR A 73 5.67 -1.99 1.89
C THR A 73 5.24 -0.53 2.00
N ASP A 74 5.01 -0.02 3.20
CA ASP A 74 4.74 1.41 3.45
C ASP A 74 5.86 2.32 2.91
N LYS A 75 7.11 1.85 2.95
CA LYS A 75 8.28 2.57 2.41
C LYS A 75 8.25 2.70 0.89
N LEU A 76 7.37 1.98 0.19
CA LEU A 76 7.18 2.05 -1.25
C LEU A 76 6.37 3.27 -1.68
N ASP A 77 5.62 3.89 -0.78
CA ASP A 77 4.81 5.10 -1.05
C ASP A 77 5.63 6.22 -1.66
N LYS A 78 6.86 6.40 -1.18
CA LYS A 78 7.79 7.37 -1.74
C LYS A 78 8.02 7.12 -3.23
N LYS A 79 8.25 5.86 -3.61
CA LYS A 79 8.52 5.49 -5.00
C LYS A 79 7.25 5.56 -5.86
N PHE A 80 6.09 5.20 -5.32
CA PHE A 80 4.81 5.37 -6.00
C PHE A 80 4.53 6.83 -6.34
N LYS A 81 4.72 7.74 -5.38
CA LYS A 81 4.56 9.19 -5.56
C LYS A 81 5.55 9.76 -6.57
N GLU A 82 6.84 9.39 -6.48
CA GLU A 82 7.86 9.80 -7.46
C GLU A 82 7.48 9.37 -8.90
N ASN A 83 7.07 8.11 -9.06
CA ASN A 83 6.68 7.59 -10.37
C ASN A 83 5.42 8.29 -10.90
N PHE A 84 4.47 8.59 -10.02
CA PHE A 84 3.23 9.26 -10.37
C PHE A 84 3.48 10.72 -10.78
N GLY A 85 4.36 11.44 -10.07
CA GLY A 85 4.76 12.80 -10.43
C GLY A 85 5.47 12.90 -11.78
N ASN A 86 6.33 11.93 -12.10
CA ASN A 86 7.17 11.95 -13.31
C ASN A 86 6.45 11.48 -14.59
N LYS A 87 5.31 10.78 -14.49
CA LYS A 87 4.60 10.25 -15.66
C LYS A 87 3.53 11.21 -16.19
N SER A 88 3.48 11.35 -17.51
CA SER A 88 2.41 12.07 -18.23
C SER A 88 1.07 11.33 -18.18
N ILE A 89 1.09 9.99 -18.13
CA ILE A 89 -0.09 9.15 -17.96
C ILE A 89 -0.20 8.73 -16.49
N LYS A 90 -1.31 9.09 -15.85
CA LYS A 90 -1.65 8.65 -14.50
C LYS A 90 -2.37 7.30 -14.60
N ALA A 91 -1.83 6.29 -13.93
CA ALA A 91 -2.40 4.95 -13.90
C ALA A 91 -2.07 4.29 -12.56
N TRP A 92 -2.86 3.28 -12.18
CA TRP A 92 -2.63 2.47 -11.00
C TRP A 92 -1.23 1.84 -11.01
N GLN A 93 -0.58 1.89 -9.86
CA GLN A 93 0.64 1.17 -9.55
C GLN A 93 0.34 0.23 -8.40
N TYR A 94 0.84 -1.00 -8.45
CA TYR A 94 0.58 -1.98 -7.39
C TYR A 94 1.78 -2.91 -7.19
N ILE A 95 1.83 -3.50 -5.99
CA ILE A 95 2.68 -4.63 -5.66
C ILE A 95 1.81 -5.70 -5.01
N GLY A 96 1.95 -6.94 -5.48
CA GLY A 96 1.36 -8.12 -4.86
C GLY A 96 2.45 -8.93 -4.17
N LEU A 97 2.20 -9.28 -2.91
CA LEU A 97 3.10 -10.10 -2.12
C LEU A 97 2.67 -11.57 -2.15
N SER A 98 3.61 -12.47 -1.89
CA SER A 98 3.37 -13.93 -1.91
C SER A 98 2.37 -14.40 -0.84
N ASN A 99 2.14 -13.61 0.21
CA ASN A 99 1.15 -13.88 1.25
C ASN A 99 -0.21 -13.21 0.98
N GLY A 100 -0.43 -12.71 -0.24
CA GLY A 100 -1.71 -12.17 -0.68
C GLY A 100 -1.99 -10.72 -0.22
N VAL A 101 -1.03 -10.05 0.41
CA VAL A 101 -1.12 -8.60 0.63
C VAL A 101 -0.89 -7.87 -0.68
N TYR A 102 -1.83 -7.01 -1.05
CA TYR A 102 -1.70 -6.10 -2.18
C TYR A 102 -1.64 -4.66 -1.67
N ARG A 103 -0.69 -3.89 -2.20
CA ARG A 103 -0.62 -2.44 -1.97
C ARG A 103 -0.64 -1.70 -3.29
N PHE A 104 -1.47 -0.69 -3.42
CA PHE A 104 -1.67 0.05 -4.66
C PHE A 104 -1.80 1.56 -4.45
N TYR A 105 -1.41 2.31 -5.47
CA TYR A 105 -1.40 3.77 -5.50
C TYR A 105 -1.73 4.29 -6.91
N PRO A 106 -2.46 5.40 -7.04
CA PRO A 106 -3.13 6.12 -5.96
C PRO A 106 -4.37 5.39 -5.45
#